data_AF-A0A7C2LXJ5-F1
#
_entry.id   AF-A0A7C2LXJ5-F1
#
_cell.length_a   1.000
_cell.length_b   1.000
_cell.length_c   1.000
_cell.angle_alpha   90.00
_cell.angle_beta   90.00
_cell.angle_gamma   90.00
#
_symmetry.space_group_name_H-M   'P 1'
#
loop_
_entity.id
_entity.type
_entity.pdbx_description
1 polymer ?
#
loop_
_entity_poly.entity_id
_entity_poly.type
_entity_poly.pdbx_seq_one_letter_code
_entity_poly.pdbx_strand_id
1 'polypeptide(L)'
;MGKLIQRIITILNMTAALLLLLAYLAPLVNPSKFFLPALFGLIYPYLLLANLIFLVYWLIRLRKELLISLLVILLGWNHLNHMLPLNFSHKSIPESIPRSRLMKVMSYNVRGFNIYEWTRDPDVKPEIYGFVAREEPDIICFQEYFTTPWKGKTHDDIARQLSSLPYNEVYYTTDPS
;
A
#
# COMPACT_ATOMS: atom_id res chain seq x y z
N MET A 1 -12.18 1.60 -43.20
CA MET A 1 -11.27 1.38 -42.04
C MET A 1 -11.79 1.94 -40.70
N GLY A 2 -12.27 3.20 -40.63
CA GLY A 2 -12.54 3.87 -39.34
C GLY A 2 -13.55 3.20 -38.40
N LYS A 3 -14.62 2.57 -38.92
CA LYS A 3 -15.64 1.91 -38.09
C LYS A 3 -15.13 0.65 -37.38
N LEU A 4 -14.24 -0.13 -38.01
CA LEU A 4 -13.64 -1.32 -37.40
C LEU A 4 -12.71 -0.92 -36.26
N ILE A 5 -11.83 0.05 -36.51
CA ILE A 5 -10.91 0.59 -35.50
C ILE A 5 -11.69 1.15 -34.32
N GLN A 6 -12.74 1.93 -34.56
CA GLN A 6 -13.58 2.46 -33.49
C GLN A 6 -14.21 1.32 -32.67
N ARG A 7 -14.75 0.29 -33.33
CA ARG A 7 -15.35 -0.86 -32.64
C ARG A 7 -14.34 -1.61 -31.78
N ILE A 8 -13.11 -1.82 -32.28
CA ILE A 8 -12.02 -2.43 -31.52
C ILE A 8 -11.69 -1.59 -30.28
N ILE A 9 -11.51 -0.27 -30.44
CA ILE A 9 -11.19 0.62 -29.33
C ILE A 9 -12.31 0.65 -28.29
N THR A 10 -13.57 0.64 -28.72
CA THR A 10 -14.73 0.57 -27.81
C THR A 10 -14.76 -0.76 -27.05
N ILE A 11 -14.44 -1.89 -27.70
CA ILE A 11 -14.32 -3.20 -27.03
C ILE A 11 -13.21 -3.16 -25.99
N LEU A 12 -12.02 -2.63 -26.35
CA LEU A 12 -10.91 -2.52 -25.42
C LEU A 12 -11.24 -1.62 -24.21
N ASN A 13 -11.98 -0.53 -24.42
CA ASN A 13 -12.47 0.31 -23.32
C ASN A 13 -13.40 -0.47 -22.39
N MET A 14 -14.38 -1.19 -22.95
CA MET A 14 -15.27 -2.05 -22.16
C MET A 14 -14.51 -3.13 -21.38
N THR A 15 -13.50 -3.75 -21.99
CA THR A 15 -12.65 -4.72 -21.31
C THR A 15 -11.87 -4.07 -20.17
N ALA A 16 -11.23 -2.92 -20.40
CA ALA A 16 -10.51 -2.20 -19.36
C ALA A 16 -11.42 -1.79 -18.19
N ALA A 17 -12.64 -1.35 -18.49
CA ALA A 17 -13.65 -1.01 -17.49
C ALA A 17 -14.09 -2.25 -16.68
N LEU A 18 -14.33 -3.39 -17.34
CA LEU A 18 -14.68 -4.64 -16.65
C LEU A 18 -13.55 -5.12 -15.73
N LEU A 19 -12.31 -5.11 -16.19
CA LEU A 19 -11.15 -5.50 -15.38
C LEU A 19 -10.98 -4.58 -14.17
N LEU A 20 -11.23 -3.28 -14.33
CA LEU A 20 -11.18 -2.31 -13.24
C LEU A 20 -12.28 -2.58 -12.19
N LEU A 21 -13.48 -2.97 -12.63
CA LEU A 21 -14.54 -3.42 -11.71
C LEU A 21 -14.15 -4.68 -10.94
N LEU A 22 -13.47 -5.63 -11.58
CA LEU A 22 -12.95 -6.83 -10.90
C LEU A 22 -11.90 -6.47 -9.84
N ALA A 23 -11.06 -5.46 -10.10
CA ALA A 23 -10.10 -4.97 -9.11
C ALA A 23 -10.80 -4.41 -7.85
N TYR A 24 -11.97 -3.78 -7.98
CA TYR A 24 -12.74 -3.29 -6.83
C TYR A 24 -13.31 -4.40 -5.94
N LEU A 25 -13.34 -5.64 -6.42
CA LEU A 25 -13.74 -6.80 -5.61
C LEU A 25 -12.60 -7.33 -4.74
N ALA A 26 -11.35 -6.91 -4.98
CA ALA A 26 -10.18 -7.36 -4.23
C ALA A 26 -10.32 -7.25 -2.70
N PRO A 27 -10.78 -6.13 -2.11
CA PRO A 27 -10.95 -6.03 -0.66
C PRO A 27 -12.17 -6.79 -0.12
N LEU A 28 -13.09 -7.23 -0.99
CA LEU A 28 -14.35 -7.88 -0.60
C LEU A 28 -14.25 -9.41 -0.61
N VAL A 29 -13.28 -9.96 -1.34
CA VAL A 29 -13.14 -11.40 -1.57
C VAL A 29 -11.92 -11.92 -0.83
N ASN A 30 -12.12 -12.95 0.00
CA ASN A 30 -11.01 -13.62 0.67
C ASN A 30 -10.12 -14.32 -0.38
N PRO A 31 -8.84 -13.92 -0.54
CA PRO A 31 -7.96 -14.45 -1.58
C PRO A 31 -7.64 -15.95 -1.37
N SER A 32 -7.72 -16.46 -0.14
CA SER A 32 -7.54 -17.88 0.16
C SER A 32 -8.69 -18.74 -0.37
N LYS A 33 -9.86 -18.15 -0.63
CA LYS A 33 -11.01 -18.82 -1.26
C LYS A 33 -11.07 -18.58 -2.77
N PHE A 34 -10.80 -17.35 -3.20
CA PHE A 34 -10.80 -16.98 -4.62
C PHE A 34 -9.81 -15.85 -4.89
N PHE A 35 -8.68 -16.19 -5.50
CA PHE A 35 -7.54 -15.28 -5.65
C PHE A 35 -7.62 -14.30 -6.83
N LEU A 36 -8.50 -14.56 -7.82
CA LEU A 36 -8.53 -13.77 -9.06
C LEU A 36 -8.79 -12.26 -8.82
N PRO A 37 -9.79 -11.85 -8.02
CA PRO A 37 -9.98 -10.43 -7.70
C PRO A 37 -8.76 -9.78 -7.06
N ALA A 38 -8.02 -10.51 -6.21
CA ALA A 38 -6.80 -10.00 -5.60
C ALA A 38 -5.69 -9.74 -6.63
N LEU A 39 -5.57 -10.58 -7.68
CA LEU A 39 -4.65 -10.35 -8.78
C LEU A 39 -5.00 -9.07 -9.55
N PHE A 40 -6.29 -8.82 -9.80
CA PHE A 40 -6.74 -7.56 -10.42
C PHE A 40 -6.54 -6.35 -9.52
N GLY A 41 -6.75 -6.50 -8.20
CA GLY A 41 -6.43 -5.48 -7.20
C GLY A 41 -4.95 -5.10 -7.20
N LEU A 42 -4.05 -6.08 -7.38
CA LEU A 42 -2.61 -5.84 -7.46
C LEU A 42 -2.23 -4.98 -8.67
N ILE A 43 -2.86 -5.21 -9.82
CA ILE A 43 -2.63 -4.42 -11.04
C ILE A 43 -3.56 -3.21 -11.20
N TYR A 44 -4.34 -2.88 -10.15
CA TYR A 44 -5.28 -1.76 -10.14
C TYR A 44 -4.69 -0.44 -10.70
N PRO A 45 -3.47 0.00 -10.32
CA PRO A 45 -2.93 1.26 -10.83
C PRO A 45 -2.83 1.31 -12.36
N TYR A 46 -2.46 0.18 -12.98
CA TYR A 46 -2.35 0.07 -14.43
C TYR A 46 -3.71 0.02 -15.12
N LEU A 47 -4.69 -0.66 -14.51
CA LEU A 47 -6.08 -0.70 -15.00
C LEU A 47 -6.74 0.69 -14.93
N LEU A 48 -6.52 1.42 -13.84
CA LEU A 48 -6.97 2.80 -13.69
C LEU A 48 -6.33 3.69 -14.76
N LEU A 49 -5.01 3.59 -14.97
CA LEU A 49 -4.30 4.35 -16.01
C LEU A 49 -4.87 4.06 -17.41
N ALA A 50 -5.14 2.80 -17.74
CA ALA A 50 -5.77 2.44 -19.01
C ALA A 50 -7.15 3.08 -19.17
N ASN A 51 -7.98 3.08 -18.11
CA ASN A 51 -9.29 3.74 -18.13
C ASN A 51 -9.16 5.27 -18.24
N LEU A 52 -8.16 5.89 -17.63
CA LEU A 52 -7.87 7.32 -17.81
C LEU A 52 -7.46 7.65 -19.25
N ILE A 53 -6.64 6.80 -19.88
CA ILE A 53 -6.27 6.95 -21.30
C ILE A 53 -7.52 6.86 -22.18
N PHE A 54 -8.40 5.88 -21.95
CA PHE A 54 -9.67 5.79 -22.69
C PHE A 54 -10.58 7.00 -22.44
N LEU A 55 -10.68 7.47 -21.19
CA LEU A 55 -11.45 8.66 -20.84
C LEU A 55 -10.96 9.88 -21.64
N VAL A 56 -9.66 10.15 -21.64
CA VAL A 56 -9.05 11.26 -22.40
C VAL A 56 -9.24 11.08 -23.90
N TYR A 57 -9.01 9.87 -24.42
CA TYR A 57 -9.19 9.56 -25.84
C TYR A 57 -10.62 9.85 -26.32
N TRP A 58 -11.64 9.42 -25.55
CA TRP A 58 -13.04 9.64 -25.92
C TRP A 58 -13.51 11.07 -25.63
N LEU A 59 -12.92 11.74 -24.64
CA LEU A 59 -13.14 13.16 -24.35
C LEU A 59 -12.69 14.03 -25.53
N ILE A 60 -11.48 13.82 -26.06
CA ILE A 60 -10.97 14.55 -27.24
C ILE A 60 -11.88 14.34 -28.46
N ARG A 61 -12.47 13.14 -28.59
CA ARG A 61 -13.40 12.82 -29.68
C ARG A 61 -14.86 13.24 -29.42
N LEU A 62 -15.17 13.76 -28.23
CA LEU A 62 -16.53 14.13 -27.78
C LEU A 62 -17.56 13.00 -27.99
N ARG A 63 -17.16 11.78 -27.59
CA ARG A 63 -17.92 10.54 -27.83
C ARG A 63 -18.50 10.00 -26.53
N LYS A 64 -19.76 9.53 -26.55
CA LYS A 64 -20.48 9.03 -25.36
C LYS A 64 -19.79 7.85 -24.67
N GLU A 65 -18.95 7.12 -25.40
CA GLU A 65 -18.09 6.06 -24.89
C GLU A 65 -17.16 6.51 -23.75
N LEU A 66 -16.91 7.83 -23.60
CA LEU A 66 -16.19 8.40 -22.45
C LEU A 66 -16.88 8.08 -21.11
N LEU A 67 -18.21 7.93 -21.12
CA LEU A 67 -19.00 7.63 -19.92
C LEU A 67 -18.66 6.25 -19.33
N ILE A 68 -18.19 5.30 -20.15
CA ILE A 68 -17.83 3.95 -19.68
C ILE A 68 -16.70 4.05 -18.65
N SER A 69 -15.59 4.67 -19.05
CA SER A 69 -14.42 4.82 -18.17
C SER A 69 -14.73 5.80 -17.02
N LEU A 70 -15.45 6.88 -17.31
CA LEU A 70 -15.82 7.88 -16.30
C LEU A 70 -16.63 7.24 -15.15
N LEU A 71 -17.70 6.51 -15.48
CA LEU A 71 -18.58 5.92 -14.46
C LEU A 71 -17.84 4.86 -13.64
N VAL A 72 -17.02 4.01 -14.26
CA VAL A 72 -16.27 2.98 -13.53
C VAL A 72 -15.19 3.60 -12.62
N ILE A 73 -14.53 4.67 -13.04
CA ILE A 73 -13.59 5.40 -12.17
C ILE A 73 -14.34 6.02 -10.98
N LEU A 74 -15.48 6.67 -11.22
CA LEU A 74 -16.28 7.29 -10.16
C LEU A 74 -16.86 6.27 -9.16
N LEU A 75 -17.29 5.10 -9.63
CA LEU A 75 -17.71 4.00 -8.76
C LEU A 75 -16.58 3.53 -7.84
N GLY A 76 -15.33 3.60 -8.31
CA GLY A 76 -14.13 3.27 -7.55
C GLY A 76 -13.51 4.42 -6.78
N TRP A 77 -14.23 5.53 -6.53
CA TRP A 77 -13.65 6.73 -5.93
C TRP A 77 -12.91 6.47 -4.61
N ASN A 78 -13.42 5.57 -3.78
CA ASN A 78 -12.75 5.18 -2.53
C ASN A 78 -11.43 4.45 -2.78
N HIS A 79 -11.36 3.56 -3.79
CA HIS A 79 -10.11 2.90 -4.18
C HIS A 79 -9.09 3.91 -4.71
N LEU A 80 -9.54 4.88 -5.51
CA LEU A 80 -8.69 5.95 -6.02
C LEU A 80 -8.10 6.77 -4.87
N ASN A 81 -8.92 7.21 -3.92
CA ASN A 81 -8.46 8.01 -2.78
C ASN A 81 -7.53 7.23 -1.83
N HIS A 82 -7.69 5.91 -1.70
CA HIS A 82 -6.77 5.09 -0.91
C HIS A 82 -5.40 4.96 -1.59
N MET A 83 -5.36 4.88 -2.92
CA MET A 83 -4.10 4.75 -3.68
C MET A 83 -3.39 6.11 -3.85
N LEU A 84 -4.16 7.14 -4.19
CA LEU A 84 -3.72 8.50 -4.41
C LEU A 84 -4.55 9.40 -3.48
N PRO A 85 -4.13 9.58 -2.21
CA PRO A 85 -4.85 10.43 -1.28
C PRO A 85 -4.85 11.87 -1.79
N LEU A 86 -5.95 12.27 -2.43
CA LEU A 86 -6.21 13.62 -2.93
C LEU A 86 -6.60 14.52 -1.75
N ASN A 87 -5.68 14.69 -0.81
CA ASN A 87 -5.84 15.54 0.35
C ASN A 87 -5.48 16.99 -0.02
N PHE A 88 -6.49 17.77 -0.43
CA PHE A 88 -6.32 19.20 -0.74
C PHE A 88 -6.22 20.08 0.53
N SER A 89 -6.39 19.50 1.71
CA SER A 89 -6.26 20.20 3.00
C SER A 89 -5.05 19.69 3.74
N HIS A 90 -4.01 20.52 3.82
CA HIS A 90 -2.86 20.26 4.68
C HIS A 90 -3.24 20.68 6.10
N LYS A 91 -3.67 19.73 6.93
CA LYS A 91 -3.83 19.97 8.37
C LYS A 91 -2.45 19.88 9.01
N SER A 92 -1.79 21.02 9.18
CA SER A 92 -0.63 21.09 10.06
C SER A 92 -1.08 20.96 11.51
N ILE A 93 -0.21 20.40 12.34
CA ILE A 93 -0.37 20.44 13.79
C ILE A 93 -0.27 21.92 14.20
N PRO A 94 -1.29 22.51 14.85
CA PRO A 94 -1.19 23.89 15.33
C PRO A 94 -0.01 24.04 16.28
N GLU A 95 0.82 25.08 16.08
CA GLU A 95 1.99 25.37 16.94
C GLU A 95 1.61 25.60 18.42
N SER A 96 0.34 25.91 18.69
CA SER A 96 -0.19 26.08 20.04
C SER A 96 -0.35 24.77 20.82
N ILE A 97 -0.23 23.61 20.17
CA ILE A 97 -0.28 22.32 20.86
C ILE A 97 1.11 22.02 21.43
N PRO A 98 1.27 21.93 22.76
CA PRO A 98 2.57 21.61 23.35
C PRO A 98 3.00 20.21 22.96
N ARG A 99 4.32 20.00 22.79
CA ARG A 99 4.91 18.68 22.43
C ARG A 99 4.47 17.56 23.37
N SER A 100 4.21 17.86 24.65
CA SER A 100 3.70 16.91 25.65
C SER A 100 2.30 16.35 25.36
N ARG A 101 1.57 16.95 24.41
CA ARG A 101 0.26 16.48 23.93
C ARG A 101 0.32 15.89 22.52
N LEU A 102 1.51 15.77 21.95
CA LEU A 102 1.74 15.13 20.66
C LEU A 102 2.26 13.72 20.88
N MET A 103 1.90 12.82 19.98
CA MET A 103 2.37 11.44 19.97
C MET A 103 2.90 11.14 18.57
N LYS A 104 4.16 10.73 18.48
CA LYS A 104 4.81 10.31 17.25
C LYS A 104 4.68 8.80 17.10
N VAL A 105 3.94 8.37 16.08
CA VAL A 105 3.76 6.96 15.74
C VAL A 105 4.53 6.64 14.47
N MET A 106 5.35 5.60 14.52
CA MET A 106 6.14 5.11 13.39
C MET A 106 5.63 3.74 12.95
N SER A 107 5.34 3.58 11.67
CA SER A 107 5.05 2.28 11.06
C SER A 107 6.20 1.95 10.11
N TYR A 108 6.88 0.83 10.34
CA TYR A 108 8.08 0.51 9.57
C TYR A 108 8.15 -0.97 9.19
N ASN A 109 8.13 -1.24 7.88
CA ASN A 109 8.43 -2.57 7.36
C ASN A 109 9.93 -2.81 7.45
N VAL A 110 10.28 -3.75 8.32
CA VAL A 110 11.66 -4.09 8.65
C VAL A 110 12.25 -5.15 7.72
N ARG A 111 11.44 -5.67 6.80
CA ARG A 111 11.83 -6.73 5.84
C ARG A 111 12.58 -7.88 6.52
N GLY A 112 12.06 -8.28 7.68
CA GLY A 112 12.65 -9.30 8.55
C GLY A 112 14.10 -9.06 8.93
N PHE A 113 14.58 -7.82 8.92
CA PHE A 113 15.98 -7.42 9.15
C PHE A 113 17.01 -8.34 8.51
N ASN A 114 16.80 -8.58 7.22
CA ASN A 114 17.71 -9.27 6.32
C ASN A 114 17.90 -10.77 6.60
N ILE A 115 16.89 -11.46 7.16
CA ILE A 115 16.95 -12.90 7.42
C ILE A 115 17.24 -13.77 6.18
N TYR A 116 16.86 -13.33 4.97
CA TYR A 116 17.16 -14.05 3.73
C TYR A 116 18.36 -13.45 2.96
N GLU A 117 19.18 -12.62 3.59
CA GLU A 117 20.43 -12.09 3.02
C GLU A 117 20.23 -11.43 1.64
N TRP A 118 19.14 -10.67 1.47
CA TRP A 118 18.83 -9.94 0.23
C TRP A 118 19.90 -8.87 -0.05
N THR A 119 20.61 -8.46 0.99
CA THR A 119 21.84 -7.68 0.90
C THR A 119 22.95 -8.37 1.69
N ARG A 120 24.20 -8.19 1.21
CA ARG A 120 25.42 -8.66 1.91
C ARG A 120 25.92 -7.67 2.95
N ASP A 121 25.21 -6.56 3.11
CA ASP A 121 25.53 -5.52 4.07
C ASP A 121 25.27 -6.03 5.51
N PRO A 122 26.32 -6.11 6.36
CA PRO A 122 26.16 -6.51 7.75
C PRO A 122 25.46 -5.45 8.61
N ASP A 123 25.41 -4.20 8.15
CA ASP A 123 24.99 -3.04 8.96
C ASP A 123 23.51 -2.71 8.85
N VAL A 124 22.73 -3.47 8.07
CA VAL A 124 21.28 -3.26 7.90
C VAL A 124 20.54 -3.15 9.24
N LYS A 125 20.85 -4.02 10.19
CA LYS A 125 20.23 -4.00 11.52
C LYS A 125 20.63 -2.74 12.31
N PRO A 126 21.93 -2.47 12.52
CA PRO A 126 22.39 -1.22 13.12
C PRO A 126 21.80 0.04 12.47
N GLU A 127 21.72 0.10 11.15
CA GLU A 127 21.17 1.25 10.43
C GLU A 127 19.70 1.49 10.74
N ILE A 128 18.92 0.41 10.80
CA ILE A 128 17.51 0.50 11.15
C ILE A 128 17.34 0.94 12.61
N TYR A 129 18.08 0.35 13.56
CA TYR A 129 18.03 0.82 14.95
C TYR A 129 18.44 2.28 15.07
N GLY A 130 19.51 2.67 14.35
CA GLY A 130 19.95 4.07 14.29
C GLY A 130 18.89 4.99 13.68
N PHE A 131 18.14 4.54 12.68
CA PHE A 131 17.04 5.30 12.12
C PHE A 131 15.89 5.48 13.12
N VAL A 132 15.46 4.41 13.79
CA VAL A 132 14.43 4.49 14.83
C VAL A 132 14.87 5.41 15.97
N ALA A 133 16.13 5.30 16.42
CA ALA A 133 16.68 6.14 17.47
C ALA A 133 16.72 7.63 17.08
N ARG A 134 17.06 7.95 15.82
CA ARG A 134 17.04 9.34 15.31
C ARG A 134 15.62 9.90 15.18
N GLU A 135 14.66 9.06 14.84
CA GLU A 135 13.27 9.48 14.71
C GLU A 135 12.58 9.67 16.07
N GLU A 136 13.07 9.05 17.15
CA GLU A 136 12.50 9.16 18.51
C GLU A 136 10.96 8.99 18.54
N PRO A 137 10.37 7.90 17.99
CA PRO A 137 8.93 7.71 18.07
C PRO A 137 8.50 7.35 19.49
N ASP A 138 7.26 7.71 19.85
CA ASP A 138 6.62 7.27 21.10
C ASP A 138 6.05 5.85 20.96
N ILE A 139 5.59 5.50 19.75
CA ILE A 139 5.07 4.17 19.40
C ILE A 139 5.68 3.73 18.07
N ILE A 140 6.18 2.50 18.01
CA ILE A 140 6.64 1.87 16.75
C ILE A 140 5.87 0.59 16.45
N CYS A 141 5.46 0.42 15.20
CA CYS A 141 4.84 -0.78 14.68
C CYS A 141 5.73 -1.36 13.58
N PHE A 142 6.34 -2.51 13.83
CA PHE A 142 7.15 -3.20 12.83
C PHE A 142 6.31 -4.17 11.99
N GLN A 143 6.44 -4.11 10.66
CA GLN A 143 5.91 -5.11 9.74
C GLN A 143 7.01 -6.02 9.23
N GLU A 144 6.66 -7.26 8.87
CA GLU A 144 7.64 -8.32 8.53
C GLU A 144 8.66 -8.54 9.65
N TYR A 145 8.25 -8.38 10.90
CA TYR A 145 9.11 -8.62 12.06
C TYR A 145 9.31 -10.12 12.26
N PHE A 146 10.57 -10.56 12.37
CA PHE A 146 10.92 -11.96 12.52
C PHE A 146 12.01 -12.15 13.58
N THR A 147 11.85 -13.16 14.43
CA THR A 147 12.82 -13.55 15.45
C THR A 147 13.16 -15.02 15.34
N THR A 148 14.33 -15.40 15.84
CA THR A 148 14.72 -16.80 15.98
C THR A 148 15.35 -17.02 17.36
N PRO A 149 15.45 -18.28 17.85
CA PRO A 149 16.12 -18.60 19.12
C PRO A 149 17.63 -18.32 19.12
N TRP A 150 18.18 -17.79 18.02
CA TRP A 150 19.61 -17.60 17.83
C TRP A 150 20.03 -16.29 18.50
N LYS A 151 21.18 -16.31 19.18
CA LYS A 151 21.74 -15.14 19.86
C LYS A 151 21.88 -13.95 18.89
N GLY A 152 21.39 -12.78 19.29
CA GLY A 152 21.34 -11.57 18.47
C GLY A 152 20.13 -11.49 17.52
N LYS A 153 19.22 -12.47 17.58
CA LYS A 153 18.00 -12.54 16.75
C LYS A 153 16.75 -12.85 17.59
N THR A 154 16.88 -12.94 18.91
CA THR A 154 15.73 -13.09 19.81
C THR A 154 14.97 -11.77 19.95
N HIS A 155 13.72 -11.83 20.40
CA HIS A 155 12.97 -10.63 20.70
C HIS A 155 13.68 -9.75 21.75
N ASP A 156 14.21 -10.36 22.80
CA ASP A 156 14.91 -9.66 23.89
C ASP A 156 16.19 -8.96 23.41
N ASP A 157 16.91 -9.55 22.45
CA ASP A 157 18.07 -8.90 21.81
C ASP A 157 17.65 -7.63 21.07
N ILE A 158 16.52 -7.68 20.36
CA ILE A 158 16.00 -6.56 19.58
C ILE A 158 15.42 -5.48 20.50
N ALA A 159 14.65 -5.87 21.51
CA ALA A 159 14.07 -4.96 22.50
C ALA A 159 15.15 -4.18 23.25
N ARG A 160 16.30 -4.81 23.56
CA ARG A 160 17.45 -4.13 24.17
C ARG A 160 18.04 -3.02 23.28
N GLN A 161 18.04 -3.19 21.96
CA GLN A 161 18.48 -2.13 21.03
C GLN A 161 17.50 -0.95 20.97
N LEU A 162 16.26 -1.17 21.40
CA LEU A 162 15.18 -0.18 21.42
C LEU A 162 14.85 0.25 22.86
N SER A 163 15.87 0.44 23.69
CA SER A 163 15.71 0.77 25.13
C SER A 163 14.88 2.03 25.43
N SER A 164 14.74 2.95 24.48
CA SER A 164 13.85 4.12 24.59
C SER A 164 12.36 3.77 24.51
N LEU A 165 12.03 2.54 24.08
CA LEU A 165 10.68 1.99 23.92
C LEU A 165 10.52 0.77 24.83
N PRO A 166 10.30 0.97 26.15
CA PRO A 166 10.34 -0.10 27.14
C PRO A 166 9.15 -1.07 27.04
N TYR A 167 8.03 -0.63 26.46
CA TYR A 167 6.86 -1.47 26.24
C TYR A 167 6.93 -2.10 24.86
N ASN A 168 6.84 -3.42 24.82
CA ASN A 168 6.84 -4.19 23.58
C ASN A 168 5.87 -5.36 23.71
N GLU A 169 5.34 -5.77 22.58
CA GLU A 169 4.46 -6.92 22.42
C GLU A 169 4.65 -7.42 20.98
N VAL A 170 4.66 -8.73 20.78
CA VAL A 170 4.84 -9.32 19.45
C VAL A 170 3.69 -10.28 19.15
N TYR A 171 3.02 -10.05 18.02
CA TYR A 171 1.98 -10.94 17.50
C TYR A 171 2.44 -11.59 16.21
N TYR A 172 2.44 -12.91 16.17
CA TYR A 172 2.69 -13.69 14.95
C TYR A 172 1.37 -14.16 14.33
N THR A 173 1.28 -14.16 13.00
CA THR A 173 0.07 -14.57 12.25
C THR A 173 -0.22 -16.07 12.29
N THR A 174 0.71 -16.89 12.79
CA THR A 174 0.55 -18.32 13.02
C THR A 174 1.26 -18.68 14.32
N ASP A 175 0.61 -19.45 15.19
CA ASP A 175 1.26 -20.05 16.36
C ASP A 175 2.48 -20.84 15.88
N PRO A 176 3.67 -20.69 16.50
CA PRO A 176 4.80 -21.53 16.17
C PRO A 176 4.46 -22.98 16.54
N SER A 177 4.21 -23.81 15.53
CA SER A 177 4.07 -25.27 15.66
C SER A 177 5.36 -25.91 16.17
#